data_AF-A0A9Q0HVQ7-F1
#
_entry.id   AF-A0A9Q0HVQ7-F1
#
_cell.length_a   1.000
_cell.length_b   1.000
_cell.length_c   1.000
_cell.angle_alpha   90.00
_cell.angle_beta   90.00
_cell.angle_gamma   90.00
#
_symmetry.space_group_name_H-M   'P 1'
#
loop_
_entity.id
_entity.type
_entity.pdbx_description
1 polymer ?
#
loop_
_entity_poly.entity_id
_entity_poly.type
_entity_poly.pdbx_seq_one_letter_code
_entity_poly.pdbx_strand_id
1 'polypeptide(L)'
;MFHRVLPYKEVIDEMLRSNSDSIQLLLSSGEWQQLQHIKDFLQSFFEATVRLSSSYTPSAHELLQQLYNISKVYDRIRELEYRDETIAPIVDAMKTKFLKYWEEVPLVTIVANCLNPSLNKTWTVKMLQKYKRHLGLPSHNEEARVNFALETMFNIYNARRNSAQPPSSSTTRPNTSRRGLLDELRDEDDLITGYGITNELSSYTGLPPNMEDESIDILDYWKRHSSAYPTLAMMARDIFAVPISTVPSESCFSSANRILTDRRSKLGPNVFERLVCMKDWIEAKNRMQHFVPGETSGAETQPSATGSEVDSEDEYDPKDTDLWYLRQNY
;
A
#
# COMPACT_ATOMS: atom_id res chain seq x y z
N MET A 1 -10.64 -16.82 11.94
CA MET A 1 -11.50 -17.79 12.67
C MET A 1 -12.86 -17.94 11.99
N PHE A 2 -13.71 -16.91 11.93
CA PHE A 2 -15.08 -17.02 11.38
C PHE A 2 -15.17 -17.58 9.96
N HIS A 3 -14.28 -17.17 9.04
CA HIS A 3 -14.18 -17.75 7.69
C HIS A 3 -13.95 -19.26 7.68
N ARG A 4 -13.27 -19.79 8.70
CA ARG A 4 -13.03 -21.22 8.84
C ARG A 4 -14.18 -21.91 9.56
N VAL A 5 -14.80 -21.27 10.54
CA VAL A 5 -15.82 -21.92 11.41
C VAL A 5 -17.19 -22.00 10.75
N LEU A 6 -17.65 -20.93 10.10
CA LEU A 6 -19.01 -20.86 9.56
C LEU A 6 -19.33 -21.94 8.49
N PRO A 7 -18.41 -22.31 7.59
CA PRO A 7 -18.64 -23.41 6.65
C PRO A 7 -18.84 -24.78 7.32
N TYR A 8 -18.36 -24.98 8.55
CA TYR A 8 -18.47 -26.24 9.28
C TYR A 8 -19.53 -26.21 10.37
N LYS A 9 -20.45 -25.24 10.36
CA LYS A 9 -21.53 -25.11 11.35
C LYS A 9 -22.23 -26.44 11.65
N GLU A 10 -22.64 -27.15 10.61
CA GLU A 10 -23.40 -28.41 10.74
C GLU A 10 -22.56 -29.52 11.38
N VAL A 11 -21.28 -29.61 11.00
CA VAL A 11 -20.33 -30.59 11.56
C VAL A 11 -20.04 -30.29 13.03
N ILE A 12 -19.90 -29.01 13.38
CA ILE A 12 -19.66 -28.57 14.76
C ILE A 12 -20.89 -28.88 15.63
N ASP A 13 -22.10 -28.53 15.16
CA ASP A 13 -23.33 -28.81 15.89
C ASP A 13 -23.54 -30.32 16.09
N GLU A 14 -23.27 -31.15 15.09
CA GLU A 14 -23.39 -32.61 15.19
C GLU A 14 -22.37 -33.22 16.16
N MET A 15 -21.11 -32.77 16.09
CA MET A 15 -20.06 -33.19 17.02
C MET A 15 -20.42 -32.83 18.47
N LEU A 16 -20.95 -31.64 18.72
CA LEU A 16 -21.37 -31.21 20.06
C LEU A 16 -22.58 -32.01 20.57
N ARG A 17 -23.50 -32.43 19.69
CA ARG A 17 -24.62 -33.31 20.04
C ARG A 17 -24.17 -34.73 20.39
N SER A 18 -23.11 -35.21 19.73
CA SER A 18 -22.58 -36.56 19.96
C SER A 18 -21.87 -36.72 21.32
N ASN A 19 -21.52 -35.61 21.98
CA ASN A 19 -20.78 -35.59 23.23
C ASN A 19 -21.61 -34.97 24.36
N SER A 20 -22.10 -35.80 25.29
CA SER A 20 -23.06 -35.41 26.34
C SER A 20 -22.63 -34.21 27.17
N ASP A 21 -21.32 -34.06 27.39
CA ASP A 21 -20.76 -33.00 28.23
C ASP A 21 -20.68 -31.64 27.51
N SER A 22 -20.82 -31.65 26.18
CA SER A 22 -20.63 -30.48 25.30
C SER A 22 -21.93 -29.90 24.74
N ILE A 23 -23.07 -30.52 25.01
CA ILE A 23 -24.40 -30.08 24.52
C ILE A 23 -24.73 -28.64 24.97
N GLN A 24 -24.23 -28.22 26.12
CA GLN A 24 -24.39 -26.85 26.64
C GLN A 24 -23.67 -25.76 25.80
N LEU A 25 -22.77 -26.15 24.90
CA LEU A 25 -22.03 -25.24 24.01
C LEU A 25 -22.70 -25.09 22.64
N LEU A 26 -23.88 -25.69 22.44
CA LEU A 26 -24.57 -25.65 21.16
C LEU A 26 -25.08 -24.24 20.88
N LEU A 27 -24.68 -23.68 19.75
CA LEU A 27 -25.13 -22.37 19.32
C LEU A 27 -26.53 -22.48 18.72
N SER A 28 -27.42 -21.59 19.15
CA SER A 28 -28.74 -21.42 18.56
C SER A 28 -28.62 -20.89 17.13
N SER A 29 -29.69 -21.05 16.34
CA SER A 29 -29.78 -20.48 15.00
C SER A 29 -29.58 -18.96 14.99
N GLY A 30 -30.01 -18.26 16.06
CA GLY A 30 -29.82 -16.81 16.21
C GLY A 30 -28.35 -16.44 16.45
N GLU A 31 -27.64 -17.17 17.31
CA GLU A 31 -26.21 -16.94 17.55
C GLU A 31 -25.37 -17.20 16.29
N TRP A 32 -25.71 -18.23 15.51
CA TRP A 32 -25.08 -18.47 14.22
C TRP A 32 -25.30 -17.31 13.23
N GLN A 33 -26.48 -16.69 13.22
CA GLN A 33 -26.75 -15.49 12.42
C GLN A 33 -25.95 -14.28 12.91
N GLN A 34 -25.84 -14.08 14.22
CA GLN A 34 -25.01 -13.02 14.80
C GLN A 34 -23.53 -13.19 14.40
N LEU A 35 -22.99 -14.41 14.44
CA LEU A 35 -21.63 -14.70 13.98
C LEU A 35 -21.42 -14.35 12.51
N GLN A 36 -22.42 -14.61 11.66
CA GLN A 36 -22.39 -14.23 10.25
C GLN A 36 -22.37 -12.70 10.08
N HIS A 37 -23.21 -11.97 10.80
CA HIS A 37 -23.20 -10.50 10.77
C HIS A 37 -21.86 -9.91 11.23
N ILE A 38 -21.27 -10.46 12.30
CA ILE A 38 -19.95 -10.04 12.79
C ILE A 38 -18.86 -10.33 11.75
N LYS A 39 -18.90 -11.49 11.09
CA LYS A 39 -17.97 -11.82 10.00
C LYS A 39 -18.06 -10.80 8.87
N ASP A 40 -19.28 -10.49 8.42
CA ASP A 40 -19.51 -9.57 7.30
C ASP A 40 -19.09 -8.14 7.65
N PHE A 41 -19.26 -7.73 8.91
CA PHE A 41 -18.73 -6.48 9.42
C PHE A 41 -17.20 -6.42 9.37
N LEU A 42 -16.55 -7.45 9.92
CA LEU A 42 -15.10 -7.54 10.01
C LEU A 42 -14.43 -7.72 8.65
N GLN A 43 -15.17 -8.15 7.63
CA GLN A 43 -14.66 -8.38 6.28
C GLN A 43 -13.98 -7.14 5.70
N SER A 44 -14.58 -5.95 5.82
CA SER A 44 -13.96 -4.71 5.30
C SER A 44 -12.69 -4.32 6.05
N PHE A 45 -12.58 -4.64 7.34
CA PHE A 45 -11.35 -4.43 8.11
C PHE A 45 -10.25 -5.41 7.70
N PHE A 46 -10.62 -6.66 7.44
CA PHE A 46 -9.71 -7.68 6.93
C PHE A 46 -9.15 -7.28 5.56
N GLU A 47 -10.02 -6.90 4.62
CA GLU A 47 -9.62 -6.44 3.28
C GLU A 47 -8.70 -5.22 3.34
N ALA A 48 -9.04 -4.23 4.18
CA ALA A 48 -8.20 -3.06 4.42
C ALA A 48 -6.83 -3.45 4.97
N THR A 49 -6.78 -4.38 5.92
CA THR A 49 -5.52 -4.83 6.53
C THR A 49 -4.64 -5.54 5.52
N VAL A 50 -5.19 -6.46 4.72
CA VAL A 50 -4.45 -7.17 3.67
C VAL A 50 -3.87 -6.18 2.66
N ARG A 51 -4.68 -5.22 2.21
CA ARG A 51 -4.27 -4.23 1.22
C ARG A 51 -3.15 -3.32 1.74
N LEU A 52 -3.28 -2.81 2.97
CA LEU A 52 -2.28 -1.94 3.60
C LEU A 52 -1.00 -2.66 4.04
N SER A 53 -1.01 -3.99 4.04
CA SER A 53 0.12 -4.84 4.44
C SER A 53 1.11 -5.13 3.30
N SER A 54 0.93 -4.50 2.13
CA SER A 54 1.90 -4.62 1.05
C SER A 54 3.30 -4.14 1.49
N SER A 55 4.31 -4.93 1.14
CA SER A 55 5.72 -4.67 1.51
C SER A 55 6.53 -3.97 0.44
N TYR A 56 6.13 -4.10 -0.82
CA TYR A 56 6.93 -3.68 -1.97
C TYR A 56 6.14 -2.80 -2.95
N THR A 57 4.93 -2.37 -2.57
CA THR A 57 4.18 -1.35 -3.31
C THR A 57 3.85 -0.18 -2.39
N PRO A 58 3.76 1.06 -2.91
CA PRO A 58 3.39 2.21 -2.10
C PRO A 58 2.01 2.03 -1.47
N SER A 59 1.91 2.09 -0.15
CA SER A 59 0.63 1.93 0.59
C SER A 59 0.10 3.24 1.17
N ALA A 60 0.93 4.29 1.24
CA ALA A 60 0.59 5.57 1.88
C ALA A 60 -0.70 6.22 1.36
N HIS A 61 -0.93 6.16 0.04
CA HIS A 61 -2.11 6.73 -0.60
C HIS A 61 -3.37 5.87 -0.39
N GLU A 62 -3.24 4.56 -0.26
CA GLU A 62 -4.40 3.65 -0.18
C GLU A 62 -5.20 3.78 1.13
N LEU A 63 -4.56 4.25 2.21
CA LEU A 63 -5.19 4.32 3.54
C LEU A 63 -6.52 5.08 3.54
N LEU A 64 -6.61 6.22 2.87
CA LEU A 64 -7.85 7.02 2.87
C LEU A 64 -9.01 6.26 2.21
N GLN A 65 -8.76 5.53 1.12
CA GLN A 65 -9.78 4.70 0.49
C GLN A 65 -10.25 3.58 1.42
N GLN A 66 -9.32 2.96 2.16
CA GLN A 66 -9.68 1.90 3.11
C GLN A 66 -10.46 2.43 4.31
N LEU A 67 -10.07 3.58 4.86
CA LEU A 67 -10.83 4.24 5.94
C LEU A 67 -12.23 4.66 5.47
N TYR A 68 -12.36 5.12 4.23
CA TYR A 68 -13.66 5.41 3.63
C TYR A 68 -14.53 4.15 3.47
N ASN A 69 -13.95 3.03 3.02
CA ASN A 69 -14.67 1.77 2.90
C ASN A 69 -15.19 1.30 4.26
N ILE A 70 -14.37 1.37 5.30
CA ILE A 70 -14.75 1.05 6.68
C ILE A 70 -15.84 2.00 7.18
N SER A 71 -15.75 3.30 6.89
CA SER A 71 -16.78 4.26 7.35
C SER A 71 -18.14 3.98 6.73
N LYS A 72 -18.22 3.51 5.47
CA LYS A 72 -19.47 3.03 4.87
C LYS A 72 -20.09 1.87 5.64
N VAL A 73 -19.28 1.01 6.26
CA VAL A 73 -19.79 -0.10 7.07
C VAL A 73 -20.47 0.44 8.32
N TYR A 74 -19.86 1.39 9.01
CA TYR A 74 -20.48 2.06 10.16
C TYR A 74 -21.77 2.81 9.80
N ASP A 75 -21.81 3.46 8.64
CA ASP A 75 -23.01 4.16 8.16
C ASP A 75 -24.17 3.17 7.91
N ARG A 76 -23.89 2.02 7.29
CA ARG A 76 -24.89 0.96 7.05
C ARG A 76 -25.36 0.29 8.35
N ILE A 77 -24.45 0.03 9.28
CA ILE A 77 -24.80 -0.68 10.52
C ILE A 77 -25.58 0.19 11.48
N ARG A 78 -25.45 1.51 11.41
CA ARG A 78 -26.31 2.43 12.15
C ARG A 78 -27.80 2.18 11.90
N GLU A 79 -28.18 1.69 10.72
CA GLU A 79 -29.56 1.31 10.41
C GLU A 79 -29.97 -0.04 11.02
N LEU A 80 -29.00 -0.93 11.27
CA LEU A 80 -29.20 -2.25 11.88
C LEU A 80 -29.20 -2.20 13.42
N GLU A 81 -28.43 -1.29 14.02
CA GLU A 81 -28.45 -1.00 15.47
C GLU A 81 -29.87 -0.66 15.96
N TYR A 82 -30.69 -0.04 15.10
CA TYR A 82 -32.09 0.25 15.38
C TYR A 82 -32.98 -1.00 15.48
N ARG A 83 -32.50 -2.18 15.07
CA ARG A 83 -33.27 -3.43 15.01
C ARG A 83 -32.78 -4.51 15.97
N ASP A 84 -31.50 -4.51 16.34
CA ASP A 84 -30.89 -5.53 17.21
C ASP A 84 -30.09 -4.90 18.36
N GLU A 85 -30.72 -4.83 19.54
CA GLU A 85 -30.14 -4.25 20.76
C GLU A 85 -28.90 -5.01 21.27
N THR A 86 -28.67 -6.24 20.82
CA THR A 86 -27.53 -7.06 21.28
C THR A 86 -26.21 -6.68 20.61
N ILE A 87 -26.27 -6.16 19.38
CA ILE A 87 -25.08 -5.84 18.57
C ILE A 87 -24.61 -4.40 18.79
N ALA A 88 -25.54 -3.48 19.10
CA ALA A 88 -25.24 -2.07 19.34
C ALA A 88 -24.04 -1.81 20.28
N PRO A 89 -23.95 -2.42 21.49
CA PRO A 89 -22.81 -2.17 22.38
C PRO A 89 -21.47 -2.67 21.82
N ILE A 90 -21.48 -3.71 20.98
CA ILE A 90 -20.27 -4.22 20.31
C ILE A 90 -19.80 -3.21 19.27
N VAL A 91 -20.72 -2.72 18.42
CA VAL A 91 -20.40 -1.75 17.38
C VAL A 91 -19.93 -0.43 17.97
N ASP A 92 -20.56 0.05 19.05
CA ASP A 92 -20.14 1.25 19.78
C ASP A 92 -18.72 1.12 20.34
N ALA A 93 -18.39 -0.02 20.96
CA ALA A 93 -17.04 -0.28 21.46
C ALA A 93 -16.01 -0.30 20.31
N MET A 94 -16.36 -0.93 19.19
CA MET A 94 -15.51 -0.97 18.00
C MET A 94 -15.32 0.41 17.37
N LYS A 95 -16.40 1.19 17.24
CA LYS A 95 -16.36 2.55 16.70
C LYS A 95 -15.53 3.47 17.59
N THR A 96 -15.69 3.37 18.91
CA THR A 96 -14.87 4.12 19.89
C THR A 96 -13.39 3.80 19.71
N LYS A 97 -13.03 2.52 19.57
CA LYS A 97 -11.64 2.11 19.35
C LYS A 97 -11.14 2.55 17.98
N PHE A 98 -11.96 2.52 16.94
CA PHE A 98 -11.61 2.97 15.60
C PHE A 98 -11.32 4.48 15.58
N LEU A 99 -12.23 5.29 16.13
CA LEU A 99 -12.08 6.75 16.21
C LEU A 99 -10.84 7.15 17.02
N LYS A 100 -10.53 6.44 18.11
CA LYS A 100 -9.30 6.67 18.89
C LYS A 100 -8.02 6.74 18.04
N TYR A 101 -7.93 5.98 16.95
CA TYR A 101 -6.75 5.95 16.09
C TYR A 101 -6.95 6.65 14.75
N TRP A 102 -8.18 6.68 14.22
CA TRP A 102 -8.45 7.06 12.84
C TRP A 102 -9.45 8.21 12.70
N GLU A 103 -9.89 8.84 13.79
CA GLU A 103 -10.74 10.05 13.72
C GLU A 103 -10.09 11.11 12.81
N GLU A 104 -8.78 11.33 13.00
CA GLU A 104 -7.98 12.21 12.16
C GLU A 104 -7.08 11.41 11.22
N VAL A 105 -7.28 11.60 9.91
CA VAL A 105 -6.48 10.92 8.88
C VAL A 105 -5.04 11.48 8.89
N PRO A 106 -4.00 10.63 8.92
CA PRO A 106 -2.60 11.10 8.93
C PRO A 106 -2.26 12.02 7.75
N LEU A 107 -1.50 13.08 8.00
CA LEU A 107 -1.10 14.05 6.96
C LEU A 107 -0.30 13.41 5.82
N VAL A 108 0.54 12.41 6.12
CA VAL A 108 1.31 11.67 5.11
C VAL A 108 0.40 11.02 4.07
N THR A 109 -0.73 10.46 4.49
CA THR A 109 -1.74 9.87 3.59
C THR A 109 -2.44 10.94 2.76
N ILE A 110 -2.71 12.11 3.33
CA ILE A 110 -3.31 13.22 2.59
C ILE A 110 -2.38 13.68 1.47
N VAL A 111 -1.10 13.89 1.79
CA VAL A 111 -0.09 14.29 0.81
C VAL A 111 0.12 13.20 -0.24
N ALA A 112 0.21 11.92 0.17
CA ALA A 112 0.34 10.79 -0.75
C ALA A 112 -0.84 10.68 -1.74
N ASN A 113 -2.08 10.89 -1.28
CA ASN A 113 -3.25 10.91 -2.15
C ASN A 113 -3.21 12.06 -3.15
N CYS A 114 -2.83 13.26 -2.70
CA CYS A 114 -2.73 14.40 -3.60
C CYS A 114 -1.64 14.20 -4.66
N LEU A 115 -0.53 13.54 -4.31
CA LEU A 115 0.55 13.17 -5.23
C LEU A 115 0.23 11.94 -6.10
N ASN A 116 -0.89 11.26 -5.86
CA ASN A 116 -1.34 10.21 -6.75
C ASN A 116 -2.07 10.87 -7.95
N PRO A 117 -1.57 10.67 -9.19
CA PRO A 117 -2.15 11.28 -10.39
C PRO A 117 -3.63 10.94 -10.62
N SER A 118 -4.08 9.76 -10.18
CA SER A 118 -5.46 9.29 -10.35
C SER A 118 -6.43 9.82 -9.29
N LEU A 119 -5.92 10.26 -8.15
CA LEU A 119 -6.75 10.72 -7.03
C LEU A 119 -6.84 12.24 -7.05
N ASN A 120 -5.72 12.97 -7.06
CA ASN A 120 -5.67 14.44 -7.01
C ASN A 120 -6.22 15.08 -5.70
N LYS A 121 -6.03 16.40 -5.58
CA LYS A 121 -6.46 17.19 -4.41
C LYS A 121 -7.99 17.16 -4.22
N THR A 122 -8.76 17.39 -5.29
CA THR A 122 -10.22 17.49 -5.23
C THR A 122 -10.87 16.21 -4.74
N TRP A 123 -10.40 15.05 -5.21
CA TRP A 123 -10.89 13.76 -4.72
C TRP A 123 -10.55 13.58 -3.24
N THR A 124 -9.32 13.92 -2.82
CA THR A 124 -8.87 13.79 -1.43
C THR A 124 -9.78 14.57 -0.49
N VAL A 125 -10.08 15.84 -0.81
CA VAL A 125 -11.01 16.67 -0.04
C VAL A 125 -12.41 16.04 0.02
N LYS A 126 -12.96 15.61 -1.13
CA LYS A 126 -14.29 14.97 -1.20
C LYS A 126 -14.35 13.69 -0.38
N MET A 127 -13.30 12.87 -0.39
CA MET A 127 -13.21 11.63 0.36
C MET A 127 -13.13 11.85 1.86
N LEU A 128 -12.32 12.82 2.31
CA LEU A 128 -12.27 13.23 3.72
C LEU A 128 -13.64 13.71 4.24
N GLN A 129 -14.34 14.54 3.46
CA GLN A 129 -15.67 15.03 3.82
C GLN A 129 -16.69 13.89 3.92
N LYS A 130 -16.69 12.95 2.96
CA LYS A 130 -17.58 11.78 3.02
C LYS A 130 -17.23 10.86 4.19
N TYR A 131 -15.94 10.64 4.45
CA TYR A 131 -15.45 9.85 5.57
C TYR A 131 -15.97 10.39 6.91
N LYS A 132 -15.80 11.69 7.16
CA LYS A 132 -16.30 12.35 8.39
C LYS A 132 -17.82 12.29 8.49
N ARG A 133 -18.55 12.47 7.37
CA ARG A 133 -20.02 12.37 7.33
C ARG A 133 -20.51 10.99 7.79
N HIS A 134 -19.97 9.90 7.24
CA HIS A 134 -20.39 8.54 7.61
C HIS A 134 -20.16 8.23 9.09
N LEU A 135 -19.15 8.84 9.71
CA LEU A 135 -18.84 8.63 11.12
C LEU A 135 -19.64 9.54 12.06
N GLY A 136 -20.33 10.56 11.53
CA GLY A 136 -21.01 11.58 12.31
C GLY A 136 -20.07 12.62 12.93
N LEU A 137 -18.88 12.80 12.34
CA LEU A 137 -17.87 13.75 12.81
C LEU A 137 -18.12 15.16 12.21
N PRO A 138 -17.74 16.24 12.93
CA PRO A 138 -17.83 17.59 12.38
C PRO A 138 -16.93 17.73 11.15
N SER A 139 -17.51 18.22 10.05
CA SER A 139 -16.73 18.55 8.86
C SER A 139 -16.05 19.89 9.08
N HIS A 140 -14.77 19.86 9.49
CA HIS A 140 -13.91 21.04 9.46
C HIS A 140 -13.64 21.46 8.00
N ASN A 141 -12.94 22.58 7.81
CA ASN A 141 -12.48 23.01 6.49
C ASN A 141 -11.37 22.05 5.99
N GLU A 142 -11.76 20.88 5.50
CA GLU A 142 -10.84 19.85 4.99
C GLU A 142 -10.00 20.36 3.82
N GLU A 143 -10.51 21.32 3.04
CA GLU A 143 -9.72 21.94 1.98
C GLU A 143 -8.52 22.73 2.55
N ALA A 144 -8.75 23.55 3.58
CA ALA A 144 -7.66 24.27 4.25
C ALA A 144 -6.62 23.31 4.84
N ARG A 145 -7.07 22.18 5.42
CA ARG A 145 -6.20 21.14 5.97
C ARG A 145 -5.34 20.46 4.90
N VAL A 146 -5.92 20.15 3.74
CA VAL A 146 -5.20 19.57 2.59
C VAL A 146 -4.18 20.57 2.02
N ASN A 147 -4.58 21.83 1.84
CA ASN A 147 -3.67 22.88 1.36
C ASN A 147 -2.49 23.07 2.31
N PHE A 148 -2.78 23.18 3.61
CA PHE A 148 -1.75 23.32 4.64
C PHE A 148 -0.73 22.17 4.59
N ALA A 149 -1.21 20.92 4.49
CA ALA A 149 -0.33 19.75 4.41
C ALA A 149 0.56 19.77 3.16
N LEU A 150 -0.01 20.08 1.99
CA LEU A 150 0.71 20.15 0.73
C LEU A 150 1.75 21.28 0.71
N GLU A 151 1.35 22.49 1.09
CA GLU A 151 2.23 23.66 1.11
C GLU A 151 3.38 23.49 2.10
N THR A 152 3.09 22.96 3.30
CA THR A 152 4.12 22.69 4.32
C THR A 152 5.16 21.72 3.80
N MET A 153 4.72 20.57 3.25
CA MET A 153 5.66 19.59 2.71
C MET A 153 6.43 20.14 1.51
N PHE A 154 5.75 20.82 0.58
CA PHE A 154 6.39 21.41 -0.58
C PHE A 154 7.48 22.40 -0.17
N ASN A 155 7.22 23.29 0.78
CA ASN A 155 8.19 24.28 1.25
C ASN A 155 9.43 23.62 1.89
N ILE A 156 9.25 22.53 2.64
CA ILE A 156 10.37 21.76 3.20
C ILE A 156 11.24 21.19 2.08
N TYR A 157 10.64 20.56 1.06
CA TYR A 157 11.40 19.97 -0.05
C TYR A 157 12.04 21.03 -0.95
N ASN A 158 11.36 22.15 -1.18
CA ASN A 158 11.90 23.27 -1.95
C ASN A 158 13.14 23.87 -1.27
N ALA A 159 13.09 24.08 0.06
CA ALA A 159 14.23 24.55 0.83
C ALA A 159 15.41 23.57 0.79
N ARG A 160 15.15 22.26 0.92
CA ARG A 160 16.18 21.21 0.79
C ARG A 160 16.82 21.21 -0.58
N ARG A 161 16.02 21.33 -1.65
CA ARG A 161 16.50 21.38 -3.03
C ARG A 161 17.41 22.59 -3.25
N ASN A 162 16.98 23.77 -2.81
CA ASN A 162 17.74 25.01 -2.97
C ASN A 162 19.06 24.98 -2.17
N SER A 163 19.08 24.29 -1.02
CA SER A 163 20.28 24.11 -0.20
C SER A 163 21.27 23.09 -0.79
N ALA A 164 20.79 22.15 -1.61
CA ALA A 164 21.62 21.11 -2.24
C ALA A 164 22.21 21.52 -3.59
N GLN A 165 21.79 22.67 -4.15
CA GLN A 165 22.42 23.20 -5.36
C GLN A 165 23.79 23.82 -5.01
N PRO A 166 24.85 23.51 -5.77
CA PRO A 166 26.13 24.20 -5.59
C PRO A 166 25.92 25.71 -5.78
N PRO A 167 26.65 26.58 -5.06
CA PRO A 167 26.60 28.00 -5.33
C PRO A 167 26.93 28.19 -6.81
N SER A 168 26.00 28.78 -7.56
CA SER A 168 26.21 29.16 -8.94
C SER A 168 27.38 30.13 -8.98
N SER A 169 28.59 29.61 -9.20
CA SER A 169 29.77 30.41 -9.46
C SER A 169 29.51 31.11 -10.79
N SER A 170 29.21 32.40 -10.72
CA SER A 170 29.21 33.32 -11.86
C SER A 170 30.64 33.45 -12.37
N THR A 171 31.15 32.40 -13.02
CA THR A 171 32.40 32.51 -13.79
C THR A 171 32.02 33.15 -15.11
N THR A 172 32.16 34.46 -15.19
CA THR A 172 32.08 35.22 -16.44
C THR A 172 33.20 34.73 -17.36
N ARG A 173 32.92 33.73 -18.20
CA ARG A 173 33.81 33.37 -19.30
C ARG A 173 33.35 34.16 -20.54
N PRO A 174 34.20 34.99 -21.15
CA PRO A 174 33.86 35.55 -22.44
C PRO A 174 34.08 34.44 -23.47
N ASN A 175 33.01 33.90 -24.05
CA ASN A 175 33.15 33.04 -25.21
C ASN A 175 32.14 33.44 -26.29
N THR A 176 32.65 34.21 -27.24
CA THR A 176 32.16 34.29 -28.61
C THR A 176 32.15 32.90 -29.24
N SER A 177 30.96 32.29 -29.38
CA SER A 177 30.63 31.31 -30.43
C SER A 177 29.14 31.00 -30.42
N ARG A 178 28.49 31.35 -31.54
CA ARG A 178 27.12 31.03 -31.99
C ARG A 178 26.28 30.18 -31.02
N ARG A 179 25.50 30.87 -30.19
CA ARG A 179 24.29 30.30 -29.57
C ARG A 179 23.32 29.89 -30.68
N GLY A 180 22.82 28.65 -30.63
CA GLY A 180 21.77 28.18 -31.53
C GLY A 180 20.41 28.65 -31.04
N LEU A 181 19.45 28.79 -31.95
CA LEU A 181 18.06 29.18 -31.67
C LEU A 181 17.43 28.35 -30.51
N LEU A 182 17.82 27.09 -30.37
CA LEU A 182 17.34 26.20 -29.30
C LEU A 182 17.91 26.53 -27.91
N ASP A 183 19.08 27.17 -27.82
CA ASP A 183 19.68 27.64 -26.55
C ASP A 183 19.06 28.98 -26.13
N GLU A 184 18.70 29.83 -27.10
CA GLU A 184 17.96 31.07 -26.86
C GLU A 184 16.52 30.81 -26.39
N LEU A 185 15.83 29.82 -26.97
CA LEU A 185 14.51 29.39 -26.51
C LEU A 185 14.53 28.72 -25.12
N ARG A 186 15.66 28.11 -24.75
CA ARG A 186 15.84 27.47 -23.43
C ARG A 186 16.10 28.50 -22.33
N ASP A 187 16.89 29.53 -22.64
CA ASP A 187 17.08 30.69 -21.77
C ASP A 187 15.78 31.51 -21.63
N GLU A 188 14.94 31.58 -22.68
CA GLU A 188 13.60 32.17 -22.55
C GLU A 188 12.69 31.35 -21.63
N ASP A 189 12.75 30.02 -21.64
CA ASP A 189 11.97 29.16 -20.72
C ASP A 189 12.47 29.28 -19.26
N ASP A 190 13.78 29.44 -19.06
CA ASP A 190 14.40 29.72 -17.75
C ASP A 190 14.12 31.15 -17.24
N LEU A 191 13.83 32.11 -18.13
CA LEU A 191 13.40 33.48 -17.76
C LEU A 191 11.87 33.60 -17.61
N ILE A 192 11.09 32.80 -18.34
CA ILE A 192 9.63 32.70 -18.23
C ILE A 192 9.24 31.97 -16.93
N THR A 193 10.01 30.99 -16.48
CA THR A 193 9.86 30.38 -15.14
C THR A 193 10.12 31.37 -13.99
N GLY A 194 10.80 32.49 -14.24
CA GLY A 194 10.96 33.60 -13.29
C GLY A 194 9.79 34.59 -13.24
N TYR A 195 8.92 34.63 -14.26
CA TYR A 195 7.89 35.68 -14.41
C TYR A 195 6.45 35.17 -14.57
N GLY A 196 6.21 33.86 -14.41
CA GLY A 196 4.86 33.28 -14.24
C GLY A 196 4.78 32.44 -12.96
N ILE A 197 4.51 33.06 -11.81
CA ILE A 197 4.44 32.37 -10.51
C ILE A 197 3.13 31.57 -10.41
N THR A 198 3.03 30.46 -11.13
CA THR A 198 2.37 29.28 -10.58
C THR A 198 3.48 28.41 -10.01
N ASN A 199 3.59 28.39 -8.68
CA ASN A 199 4.46 27.43 -8.00
C ASN A 199 4.21 26.03 -8.56
N GLU A 200 5.25 25.21 -8.72
CA GLU A 200 5.20 23.83 -9.23
C GLU A 200 3.98 23.05 -8.70
N LEU A 201 3.69 23.22 -7.40
CA LEU A 201 2.52 22.70 -6.70
C LEU A 201 1.18 23.14 -7.31
N SER A 202 1.00 24.41 -7.63
CA SER A 202 -0.22 24.95 -8.24
C SER A 202 -0.42 24.46 -9.68
N SER A 203 0.66 24.29 -10.43
CA SER A 203 0.61 23.70 -11.78
C SER A 203 0.11 22.25 -11.73
N TYR A 204 0.70 21.42 -10.87
CA TYR A 204 0.29 20.02 -10.72
C TYR A 204 -1.13 19.87 -10.14
N THR A 205 -1.48 20.62 -9.08
CA THR A 205 -2.82 20.51 -8.45
C THR A 205 -3.96 21.02 -9.31
N GLY A 206 -3.66 21.80 -10.37
CA GLY A 206 -4.62 22.22 -11.38
C GLY A 206 -4.91 21.17 -12.46
N LEU A 207 -4.13 20.08 -12.53
CA LEU A 207 -4.34 19.03 -13.52
C LEU A 207 -5.58 18.17 -13.19
N PRO A 208 -6.35 17.73 -14.20
CA PRO A 208 -7.40 16.75 -13.99
C PRO A 208 -6.80 15.41 -13.51
N PRO A 209 -7.58 14.60 -12.76
CA PRO A 209 -7.12 13.29 -12.33
C PRO A 209 -6.91 12.39 -13.56
N ASN A 210 -5.81 11.64 -13.56
CA ASN A 210 -5.54 10.65 -14.60
C ASN A 210 -6.38 9.40 -14.35
N MET A 211 -7.57 9.37 -14.97
CA MET A 211 -8.56 8.31 -14.83
C MET A 211 -8.44 7.20 -15.90
N GLU A 212 -7.54 7.35 -16.87
CA GLU A 212 -7.49 6.48 -18.06
C GLU A 212 -6.66 5.20 -17.85
N ASP A 213 -5.83 5.15 -16.81
CA ASP A 213 -4.93 4.02 -16.56
C ASP A 213 -5.11 3.53 -15.11
N GLU A 214 -5.89 2.45 -14.96
CA GLU A 214 -6.14 1.79 -13.67
C GLU A 214 -4.88 1.15 -13.07
N SER A 215 -3.77 1.11 -13.83
CA SER A 215 -2.52 0.41 -13.49
C SER A 215 -1.29 1.32 -13.40
N ILE A 216 -1.49 2.63 -13.25
CA ILE A 216 -0.36 3.59 -13.19
C ILE A 216 0.61 3.21 -12.07
N ASP A 217 1.85 2.90 -12.44
CA ASP A 217 2.96 2.93 -11.52
C ASP A 217 3.25 4.38 -11.13
N ILE A 218 2.81 4.75 -9.92
CA ILE A 218 2.93 6.11 -9.40
C ILE A 218 4.40 6.56 -9.33
N LEU A 219 5.32 5.65 -8.99
CA LEU A 219 6.74 5.99 -8.91
C LEU A 219 7.33 6.22 -10.30
N ASP A 220 6.95 5.41 -11.28
CA ASP A 220 7.37 5.61 -12.67
C ASP A 220 6.77 6.90 -13.26
N TYR A 221 5.52 7.24 -12.92
CA TYR A 221 4.93 8.53 -13.28
C TYR A 221 5.79 9.71 -12.79
N TRP A 222 6.14 9.74 -11.49
CA TRP A 222 6.94 10.83 -10.94
C TRP A 222 8.36 10.85 -11.49
N LYS A 223 8.92 9.69 -11.83
CA LYS A 223 10.22 9.58 -12.50
C LYS A 223 10.19 10.19 -13.90
N ARG A 224 9.14 9.94 -14.70
CA ARG A 224 9.00 10.52 -16.04
C ARG A 224 8.77 12.03 -16.01
N HIS A 225 8.09 12.53 -14.97
CA HIS A 225 7.76 13.95 -14.83
C HIS A 225 8.75 14.73 -13.94
N SER A 226 9.89 14.16 -13.57
CA SER A 226 10.83 14.79 -12.65
C SER A 226 11.51 16.05 -13.20
N SER A 227 11.55 16.23 -14.52
CA SER A 227 12.07 17.45 -15.15
C SER A 227 11.09 18.62 -15.02
N ALA A 228 9.79 18.35 -15.23
CA ALA A 228 8.73 19.35 -15.12
C ALA A 228 8.37 19.66 -13.66
N TYR A 229 8.40 18.65 -12.79
CA TYR A 229 8.04 18.75 -11.38
C TYR A 229 9.17 18.21 -10.48
N PRO A 230 10.32 18.91 -10.39
CA PRO A 230 11.48 18.41 -9.68
C PRO A 230 11.33 18.35 -8.15
N THR A 231 10.60 19.28 -7.53
CA THR A 231 10.40 19.30 -6.07
C THR A 231 9.35 18.27 -5.66
N LEU A 232 8.26 18.19 -6.41
CA LEU A 232 7.18 17.23 -6.20
C LEU A 232 7.64 15.81 -6.48
N ALA A 233 8.48 15.56 -7.50
CA ALA A 233 9.05 14.23 -7.74
C ALA A 233 9.94 13.76 -6.57
N MET A 234 10.73 14.67 -5.98
CA MET A 234 11.52 14.36 -4.79
C MET A 234 10.63 14.06 -3.58
N MET A 235 9.59 14.86 -3.38
CA MET A 235 8.60 14.67 -2.32
C MET A 235 7.85 13.35 -2.50
N ALA A 236 7.39 13.04 -3.71
CA ALA A 236 6.64 11.82 -4.02
C ALA A 236 7.46 10.57 -3.73
N ARG A 237 8.73 10.52 -4.20
CA ARG A 237 9.62 9.39 -3.94
C ARG A 237 9.71 9.06 -2.45
N ASP A 238 9.91 10.08 -1.62
CA ASP A 238 10.12 9.89 -0.18
C ASP A 238 8.79 9.61 0.55
N ILE A 239 7.67 10.22 0.13
CA ILE A 239 6.35 10.01 0.72
C ILE A 239 5.79 8.62 0.40
N PHE A 240 5.95 8.14 -0.84
CA PHE A 240 5.50 6.82 -1.26
C PHE A 240 6.36 5.67 -0.68
N ALA A 241 7.57 5.97 -0.22
CA ALA A 241 8.42 5.03 0.50
C ALA A 241 7.96 4.77 1.95
N VAL A 242 7.01 5.55 2.49
CA VAL A 242 6.48 5.35 3.84
C VAL A 242 5.47 4.19 3.84
N PRO A 243 5.75 3.07 4.52
CA PRO A 243 4.76 2.02 4.70
C PRO A 243 3.72 2.45 5.75
N ILE A 244 2.44 2.14 5.51
CA ILE A 244 1.36 2.39 6.49
C ILE A 244 1.29 1.30 7.57
N SER A 245 1.83 0.12 7.28
CA SER A 245 1.78 -1.06 8.14
C SER A 245 3.17 -1.43 8.67
N THR A 246 3.21 -2.10 9.81
CA THR A 246 4.42 -2.76 10.35
C THR A 246 4.64 -4.15 9.75
N VAL A 247 3.69 -4.68 8.97
CA VAL A 247 3.82 -6.00 8.33
C VAL A 247 5.09 -6.15 7.49
N PRO A 248 5.58 -5.15 6.75
CA PRO A 248 6.84 -5.30 6.02
C PRO A 248 8.04 -5.55 6.95
N SER A 249 8.10 -4.88 8.11
CA SER A 249 9.17 -5.13 9.08
C SER A 249 8.98 -6.46 9.80
N GLU A 250 7.75 -6.83 10.18
CA GLU A 250 7.44 -8.14 10.78
C GLU A 250 7.73 -9.31 9.83
N SER A 251 7.46 -9.15 8.53
CA SER A 251 7.79 -10.12 7.48
C SER A 251 9.30 -10.26 7.33
N CYS A 252 10.04 -9.15 7.38
CA CYS A 252 11.49 -9.16 7.40
C CYS A 252 12.03 -9.92 8.63
N PHE A 253 11.52 -9.64 9.84
CA PHE A 253 11.92 -10.36 11.05
C PHE A 253 11.55 -11.85 11.02
N SER A 254 10.36 -12.19 10.51
CA SER A 254 9.91 -13.57 10.38
C SER A 254 10.78 -14.35 9.40
N SER A 255 11.12 -13.73 8.27
CA SER A 255 12.06 -14.29 7.30
C SER A 255 13.46 -14.43 7.88
N ALA A 256 13.86 -13.53 8.77
CA ALA A 256 15.16 -13.55 9.41
C ALA A 256 15.33 -14.72 10.39
N ASN A 257 14.25 -15.36 10.87
CA ASN A 257 14.33 -16.63 11.60
C ASN A 257 14.94 -17.76 10.75
N ARG A 258 14.88 -17.66 9.41
CA ARG A 258 15.59 -18.60 8.52
C ARG A 258 17.10 -18.37 8.51
N ILE A 259 17.55 -17.18 8.89
CA ILE A 259 18.97 -16.79 8.99
C ILE A 259 19.49 -17.12 10.40
N LEU A 260 18.73 -16.75 11.44
CA LEU A 260 18.96 -17.11 12.84
C LEU A 260 18.23 -18.41 13.18
N THR A 261 18.82 -19.53 12.76
CA THR A 261 18.34 -20.86 13.18
C THR A 261 18.93 -21.24 14.54
N ASP A 262 18.36 -22.23 15.21
CA ASP A 262 18.88 -22.75 16.49
C ASP A 262 20.36 -23.15 16.42
N ARG A 263 20.79 -23.65 15.24
CA ARG A 263 22.17 -24.04 14.95
C ARG A 263 23.09 -22.86 14.61
N ARG A 264 22.53 -21.68 14.29
CA ARG A 264 23.24 -20.47 13.87
C ARG A 264 22.87 -19.24 14.71
N SER A 265 22.66 -19.45 16.01
CA SER A 265 22.23 -18.44 16.99
C SER A 265 23.33 -17.49 17.48
N LYS A 266 24.60 -17.72 17.12
CA LYS A 266 25.77 -16.92 17.56
C LYS A 266 26.24 -15.86 16.54
N LEU A 267 25.37 -15.43 15.63
CA LEU A 267 25.71 -14.36 14.68
C LEU A 267 25.76 -13.01 15.42
N GLY A 268 26.86 -12.27 15.24
CA GLY A 268 26.94 -10.89 15.72
C GLY A 268 25.96 -9.97 14.95
N PRO A 269 25.44 -8.89 15.57
CA PRO A 269 24.44 -8.02 14.96
C PRO A 269 24.79 -7.50 13.56
N ASN A 270 26.06 -7.10 13.37
CA ASN A 270 26.56 -6.58 12.08
C ASN A 270 26.51 -7.65 10.96
N VAL A 271 26.85 -8.90 11.29
CA VAL A 271 26.81 -9.99 10.31
C VAL A 271 25.35 -10.35 9.97
N PHE A 272 24.49 -10.35 10.98
CA PHE A 272 23.06 -10.59 10.78
C PHE A 272 22.41 -9.54 9.88
N GLU A 273 22.65 -8.26 10.15
CA GLU A 273 22.16 -7.14 9.32
C GLU A 273 22.60 -7.30 7.86
N ARG A 274 23.89 -7.57 7.63
CA ARG A 274 24.41 -7.80 6.26
C ARG A 274 23.72 -8.96 5.56
N LEU A 275 23.46 -10.07 6.26
CA LEU A 275 22.78 -11.23 5.68
C LEU A 275 21.33 -10.92 5.30
N VAL A 276 20.61 -10.19 6.16
CA VAL A 276 19.24 -9.75 5.89
C VAL A 276 19.21 -8.82 4.68
N CYS A 277 20.06 -7.77 4.66
CA CYS A 277 20.13 -6.83 3.55
C CYS A 277 20.57 -7.50 2.24
N MET A 278 21.57 -8.37 2.29
CA MET A 278 22.08 -9.04 1.09
C MET A 278 21.03 -9.98 0.47
N LYS A 279 20.24 -10.69 1.30
CA LYS A 279 19.09 -11.48 0.82
C LYS A 279 18.11 -10.59 0.07
N ASP A 280 17.64 -9.51 0.70
CA ASP A 280 16.63 -8.62 0.12
C ASP A 280 17.13 -7.96 -1.17
N TRP A 281 18.40 -7.53 -1.22
CA TRP A 281 19.00 -6.95 -2.44
C TRP A 281 19.13 -7.95 -3.59
N ILE A 282 19.46 -9.22 -3.30
CA ILE A 282 19.50 -10.27 -4.31
C ILE A 282 18.09 -10.53 -4.85
N GLU A 283 17.09 -10.62 -3.97
CA GLU A 283 15.69 -10.77 -4.35
C GLU A 283 15.21 -9.57 -5.18
N ALA A 284 15.60 -8.34 -4.82
CA ALA A 284 15.28 -7.12 -5.57
C ALA A 284 15.86 -7.14 -6.98
N LYS A 285 17.14 -7.49 -7.10
CA LYS A 285 17.85 -7.60 -8.38
C LYS A 285 17.17 -8.61 -9.31
N ASN A 286 16.67 -9.70 -8.75
CA ASN A 286 15.98 -10.76 -9.49
C ASN A 286 14.48 -10.50 -9.66
N ARG A 287 13.94 -9.38 -9.13
CA ARG A 287 12.50 -9.05 -9.08
C ARG A 287 11.65 -10.14 -8.42
N MET A 288 12.22 -10.83 -7.44
CA MET A 288 11.58 -11.92 -6.69
C MET A 288 11.08 -11.48 -5.30
N GLN A 289 11.19 -10.21 -4.95
CA GLN A 289 10.72 -9.68 -3.65
C GLN A 289 9.23 -9.94 -3.39
N HIS A 290 8.41 -9.90 -4.44
CA HIS A 290 6.97 -10.21 -4.35
C HIS A 290 6.66 -11.71 -4.32
N PHE A 291 7.65 -12.58 -4.55
CA PHE A 291 7.44 -14.01 -4.64
C PHE A 291 7.57 -14.65 -3.25
N VAL A 292 6.45 -15.15 -2.72
CA VAL A 292 6.43 -15.97 -1.50
C VAL A 292 6.44 -17.45 -1.91
N PRO A 293 7.53 -18.20 -1.72
CA PRO A 293 7.54 -19.63 -2.03
C PRO A 293 6.57 -20.35 -1.08
N GLY A 294 5.45 -20.86 -1.62
CA GLY A 294 4.45 -21.63 -0.88
C GLY A 294 3.00 -21.16 -1.03
N GLU A 295 2.74 -19.99 -1.61
CA GLU A 295 1.38 -19.58 -1.99
C GLU A 295 1.14 -19.87 -3.48
N THR A 296 1.08 -21.15 -3.84
CA THR A 296 0.32 -21.53 -5.03
C THR A 296 -1.13 -21.66 -4.60
N SER A 297 -1.94 -20.73 -5.10
CA SER A 297 -3.40 -20.82 -5.10
C SER A 297 -3.81 -22.22 -5.55
N GLY A 298 -4.67 -22.87 -4.76
CA GLY A 298 -5.34 -24.12 -5.12
C GLY A 298 -6.30 -23.93 -6.29
N ALA A 299 -5.75 -23.78 -7.50
CA ALA A 299 -6.45 -23.96 -8.74
C ALA A 299 -6.16 -25.38 -9.23
N GLU A 300 -6.94 -26.34 -8.72
CA GLU A 300 -7.08 -27.63 -9.38
C GLU A 300 -7.59 -27.38 -10.81
N THR A 301 -6.70 -27.52 -11.78
CA THR A 301 -7.09 -27.56 -13.19
C THR A 301 -6.94 -29.01 -13.64
N GLN A 302 -8.06 -29.68 -13.92
CA GLN A 302 -8.06 -31.01 -14.53
C GLN A 302 -7.44 -30.98 -15.94
N PRO A 303 -6.74 -32.04 -16.37
CA PRO A 303 -6.03 -32.05 -17.64
C PRO A 303 -6.97 -32.37 -18.81
N SER A 304 -7.01 -31.48 -19.80
CA SER A 304 -7.58 -31.75 -21.13
C SER A 304 -6.50 -32.33 -22.02
N ALA A 305 -6.64 -33.61 -22.36
CA ALA A 305 -5.81 -34.32 -23.32
C ALA A 305 -6.09 -33.85 -24.75
N THR A 306 -5.03 -33.47 -25.47
CA THR A 306 -4.92 -33.66 -26.92
C THR A 306 -3.44 -33.74 -27.26
N GLY A 307 -3.06 -34.88 -27.82
CA GLY A 307 -1.69 -35.16 -28.25
C GLY A 307 -1.41 -34.64 -29.65
N SER A 308 -0.13 -34.39 -29.91
CA SER A 308 0.51 -34.59 -31.20
C SER A 308 2.01 -34.70 -31.00
N GLU A 309 2.53 -35.90 -31.22
CA GLU A 309 3.95 -36.23 -31.36
C GLU A 309 4.56 -35.47 -32.54
N VAL A 310 5.75 -34.87 -32.35
CA VAL A 310 6.77 -34.74 -33.40
C VAL A 310 8.14 -34.85 -32.73
N ASP A 311 8.87 -35.92 -33.07
CA ASP A 311 10.27 -36.15 -32.75
C ASP A 311 11.19 -35.20 -33.54
N SER A 312 12.22 -34.67 -32.87
CA SER A 312 13.54 -34.44 -33.46
C SER A 312 14.60 -34.27 -32.37
N GLU A 313 15.60 -35.14 -32.38
CA GLU A 313 16.74 -35.27 -31.46
C GLU A 313 17.79 -34.14 -31.60
N ASP A 314 18.50 -33.91 -30.47
CA ASP A 314 19.84 -33.33 -30.25
C ASP A 314 20.06 -31.84 -30.60
N GLU A 315 20.62 -30.94 -29.77
CA GLU A 315 21.75 -31.09 -28.82
C GLU A 315 21.92 -29.82 -27.94
N TYR A 316 22.40 -30.01 -26.70
CA TYR A 316 23.01 -29.06 -25.71
C TYR A 316 22.12 -28.16 -24.80
N ASP A 317 22.02 -28.58 -23.52
CA ASP A 317 21.25 -27.97 -22.41
C ASP A 317 22.21 -27.41 -21.30
N PRO A 318 22.06 -26.14 -20.85
CA PRO A 318 22.80 -25.59 -19.72
C PRO A 318 22.07 -25.71 -18.35
N LYS A 319 21.22 -26.72 -18.14
CA LYS A 319 20.55 -27.00 -16.85
C LYS A 319 21.24 -28.09 -16.00
N ASP A 320 22.51 -27.92 -15.67
CA ASP A 320 23.21 -28.80 -14.73
C ASP A 320 23.75 -28.08 -13.48
N THR A 321 22.91 -27.23 -12.88
CA THR A 321 23.19 -26.66 -11.54
C THR A 321 22.12 -26.92 -10.48
N ASP A 322 20.99 -27.56 -10.82
CA ASP A 322 19.85 -27.68 -9.89
C ASP A 322 19.63 -29.08 -9.27
N LEU A 323 20.55 -30.03 -9.45
CA LEU A 323 20.40 -31.40 -8.91
C LEU A 323 21.19 -31.70 -7.63
N TRP A 324 21.88 -30.72 -7.03
CA TRP A 324 22.55 -30.93 -5.74
C TRP A 324 21.62 -30.82 -4.52
N TYR A 325 20.50 -30.10 -4.60
CA TYR A 325 19.69 -29.73 -3.42
C TYR A 325 18.57 -30.71 -3.02
N LEU A 326 18.29 -31.76 -3.80
CA LEU A 326 17.18 -32.70 -3.54
C LEU A 326 17.60 -34.07 -2.99
N ARG A 327 18.83 -34.22 -2.46
CA ARG A 327 19.36 -35.49 -1.94
C ARG A 327 19.76 -35.49 -0.47
N GLN A 328 19.02 -34.81 0.40
CA GLN A 328 19.09 -35.04 1.84
C GLN A 328 17.73 -34.67 2.44
N ASN A 329 16.84 -35.64 2.65
CA ASN A 329 15.77 -35.68 3.66
C ASN A 329 14.87 -36.90 3.36
N TYR A 330 15.30 -38.06 3.83
CA TYR A 330 14.41 -39.10 4.35
C TYR A 330 14.41 -38.97 5.87
#